data_AF-A0AAV8ZXX0-F1
#
_entry.id   AF-A0AAV8ZXX0-F1
#
_cell.length_a   1.000
_cell.length_b   1.000
_cell.length_c   1.000
_cell.angle_alpha   90.00
_cell.angle_beta   90.00
_cell.angle_gamma   90.00
#
_symmetry.space_group_name_H-M   'P 1'
#
loop_
_entity.id
_entity.type
_entity.pdbx_description
1 polymer ?
#
loop_
_entity_poly.entity_id
_entity_poly.type
_entity_poly.pdbx_seq_one_letter_code
_entity_poly.pdbx_strand_id
1 'polypeptide(L)'
;MSKQGRKDKVNKPLPKLQYNKYMSGVDRQDQMLSYYSAERKTIRWPKKLFMDFIEAMLVNAHYLFNKYSGSKMTLYDFRINVVKKFNATNH
;
A
#
# COMPACT_ATOMS: atom_id res chain seq x y z
N MET A 1 -29.88 21.69 9.55
CA MET A 1 -28.41 21.70 9.59
C MET A 1 -27.93 20.90 10.81
N SER A 2 -26.93 20.04 10.56
CA SER A 2 -26.08 19.26 11.47
C SER A 2 -26.70 18.38 12.58
N LYS A 3 -26.79 17.06 12.30
CA LYS A 3 -26.83 16.02 13.35
C LYS A 3 -25.39 15.78 13.81
N GLN A 4 -24.96 16.44 14.89
CA GLN A 4 -23.71 16.16 15.57
C GLN A 4 -23.83 14.80 16.27
N GLY A 5 -23.58 13.71 15.54
CA GLY A 5 -23.55 12.36 16.10
C GLY A 5 -22.45 12.23 17.14
N ARG A 6 -22.85 12.20 18.42
CA ARG A 6 -21.99 11.86 19.55
C ARG A 6 -21.38 10.49 19.25
N LYS A 7 -20.05 10.42 19.06
CA LYS A 7 -19.33 9.13 19.00
C LYS A 7 -19.32 8.57 20.41
N ASP A 8 -20.43 7.99 20.83
CA ASP A 8 -20.47 7.20 22.04
C ASP A 8 -19.42 6.09 21.87
N LYS A 9 -18.53 5.95 22.86
CA LYS A 9 -17.57 4.84 22.92
C LYS A 9 -18.40 3.56 23.12
N VAL A 10 -18.93 3.03 22.02
CA VAL A 10 -19.57 1.72 22.01
C VAL A 10 -18.49 0.74 22.47
N ASN A 11 -18.69 0.13 23.65
CA ASN A 11 -17.87 -0.97 24.14
C ASN A 11 -18.07 -2.16 23.19
N LYS A 12 -17.29 -2.16 22.11
CA LYS A 12 -17.28 -3.26 21.15
C LYS A 12 -16.70 -4.48 21.87
N PRO A 13 -17.30 -5.67 21.71
CA PRO A 13 -16.77 -6.88 22.33
C PRO A 13 -15.31 -7.11 21.89
N LEU A 14 -14.46 -7.50 22.85
CA LEU A 14 -13.02 -7.72 22.65
C LEU A 14 -12.71 -8.56 21.38
N PRO A 15 -13.44 -9.65 21.07
CA PRO A 15 -13.24 -10.40 19.83
C PRO A 15 -13.40 -9.57 18.55
N LYS A 16 -14.37 -8.65 18.51
CA LYS A 16 -14.61 -7.78 17.34
C LYS A 16 -13.50 -6.74 17.19
N LEU A 17 -13.00 -6.20 18.29
CA LEU A 17 -11.86 -5.27 18.28
C LEU A 17 -10.60 -5.95 17.79
N GLN A 18 -10.34 -7.17 18.25
CA GLN A 18 -9.18 -7.96 17.87
C GLN A 18 -9.23 -8.38 16.40
N TYR A 19 -10.40 -8.83 15.92
CA TYR A 19 -10.62 -9.13 14.50
C TYR A 19 -10.33 -7.92 13.61
N ASN A 20 -10.96 -6.78 13.90
CA ASN A 20 -10.77 -5.56 13.10
C ASN A 20 -9.33 -5.03 13.14
N LYS A 21 -8.61 -5.24 14.24
CA LYS A 21 -7.21 -4.82 14.39
C LYS A 21 -6.26 -5.56 13.43
N TYR A 22 -6.52 -6.84 13.17
CA TYR A 22 -5.63 -7.68 12.35
C TYR A 22 -6.13 -7.91 10.92
N MET A 23 -7.43 -7.76 10.67
CA MET A 23 -8.02 -8.02 9.34
C MET A 23 -7.81 -6.89 8.33
N SER A 24 -7.60 -5.65 8.78
CA SER A 24 -7.47 -4.48 7.90
C SER A 24 -6.15 -4.40 7.11
N GLY A 25 -5.22 -5.34 7.31
CA GLY A 25 -3.92 -5.33 6.63
C GLY A 25 -4.03 -5.51 5.12
N VAL A 26 -4.90 -6.43 4.68
CA VAL A 26 -5.12 -6.74 3.25
C VAL A 26 -5.78 -5.55 2.56
N ASP A 27 -6.87 -5.02 3.13
CA ASP A 27 -7.57 -3.84 2.59
C ASP A 27 -6.62 -2.66 2.40
N ARG A 28 -5.69 -2.46 3.33
CA ARG A 28 -4.72 -1.37 3.25
C ARG A 28 -3.70 -1.59 2.13
N GLN A 29 -3.27 -2.83 1.92
CA GLN A 29 -2.38 -3.19 0.81
C GLN A 29 -3.10 -2.98 -0.53
N ASP A 30 -4.33 -3.45 -0.66
CA ASP A 30 -5.16 -3.27 -1.86
C ASP A 30 -5.41 -1.78 -2.14
N GLN A 31 -5.65 -1.00 -1.09
CA GLN A 31 -5.78 0.45 -1.20
C GLN A 31 -4.48 1.10 -1.71
N MET A 32 -3.31 0.71 -1.18
CA MET A 32 -2.00 1.22 -1.61
C MET A 32 -1.65 0.84 -3.05
N LEU A 33 -2.04 -0.37 -3.49
CA LEU A 33 -1.92 -0.82 -4.88
C LEU A 33 -2.82 0.02 -5.79
N SER A 34 -4.08 0.26 -5.39
CA SER A 34 -5.02 1.06 -6.19
C SER A 34 -4.56 2.51 -6.43
N TYR A 35 -3.87 3.13 -5.47
CA TYR A 35 -3.40 4.53 -5.59
C TYR A 35 -2.32 4.74 -6.65
N TYR A 36 -1.53 3.72 -6.95
CA TYR A 36 -0.43 3.83 -7.91
C TYR A 36 -0.39 2.66 -8.89
N SER A 37 -1.58 2.18 -9.25
CA SER A 37 -1.77 1.12 -10.22
C SER A 37 -1.19 1.55 -11.56
N ALA A 38 -0.22 0.79 -12.04
CA ALA A 38 0.31 0.85 -13.39
C ALA A 38 -0.43 -0.11 -14.32
N GLU A 39 -1.70 -0.46 -13.99
CA GLU A 39 -2.56 -1.28 -14.83
C GLU A 39 -2.72 -0.64 -16.22
N ARG A 40 -1.89 -1.09 -17.15
CA ARG A 40 -2.08 -0.85 -18.57
C ARG A 40 -3.11 -1.83 -19.06
N LYS A 41 -4.19 -1.35 -19.72
CA LYS A 41 -5.15 -2.21 -20.41
C LYS A 41 -4.40 -3.14 -21.36
N THR A 42 -4.28 -4.40 -20.98
CA THR A 42 -3.52 -5.41 -21.72
C THR A 42 -4.39 -6.65 -21.82
N ILE A 43 -4.58 -7.13 -23.05
CA ILE A 43 -5.37 -8.32 -23.37
C ILE A 43 -4.67 -9.60 -22.86
N ARG A 44 -3.35 -9.53 -22.64
CA ARG A 44 -2.52 -10.68 -22.20
C ARG A 44 -2.43 -10.76 -20.67
N TRP A 45 -3.27 -11.58 -20.07
CA TRP A 45 -3.30 -11.90 -18.64
C TRP A 45 -1.93 -12.11 -17.95
N PRO A 46 -0.95 -12.83 -18.54
CA PRO A 46 0.34 -13.04 -17.89
C PRO A 46 1.14 -11.75 -17.66
N LYS A 47 1.02 -10.79 -18.58
CA LYS A 47 1.68 -9.49 -18.44
C LYS A 47 1.05 -8.65 -17.35
N LYS A 48 -0.27 -8.78 -17.15
CA LYS A 48 -0.98 -8.15 -16.05
C LYS A 48 -0.48 -8.69 -14.71
N LEU A 49 -0.48 -10.02 -14.54
CA LEU A 49 0.03 -10.67 -13.34
C LEU A 49 1.48 -10.25 -13.02
N PHE A 50 2.36 -10.20 -14.01
CA PHE A 50 3.74 -9.76 -13.82
C PHE A 50 3.85 -8.32 -13.28
N MET A 51 3.01 -7.40 -13.78
CA MET A 51 2.99 -6.03 -13.26
C MET A 51 2.46 -5.99 -11.82
N ASP A 52 1.39 -6.73 -11.53
CA ASP A 52 0.82 -6.84 -10.18
C ASP A 52 1.87 -7.39 -9.18
N PHE A 53 2.67 -8.37 -9.60
CA PHE A 53 3.79 -8.90 -8.81
C PHE A 53 4.86 -7.84 -8.53
N ILE A 54 5.25 -7.04 -9.53
CA ILE A 54 6.23 -5.96 -9.33
C ILE A 54 5.70 -4.91 -8.35
N GLU A 55 4.43 -4.54 -8.46
CA GLU A 55 3.82 -3.56 -7.57
C GLU A 55 3.78 -4.07 -6.13
N ALA A 56 3.41 -5.33 -5.92
CA ALA A 56 3.46 -5.96 -4.60
C ALA A 56 4.89 -6.00 -4.03
N MET A 57 5.89 -6.34 -4.86
CA MET A 57 7.30 -6.31 -4.45
C MET A 57 7.75 -4.90 -4.06
N LEU A 58 7.35 -3.86 -4.79
CA LEU A 58 7.70 -2.47 -4.46
C LEU A 58 7.10 -2.01 -3.13
N VAL A 59 5.84 -2.36 -2.85
CA VAL A 59 5.19 -2.04 -1.57
C VAL A 59 5.89 -2.78 -0.42
N ASN A 60 6.23 -4.05 -0.61
CA ASN A 60 6.96 -4.84 0.39
C ASN A 60 8.37 -4.28 0.65
N ALA A 61 9.10 -3.89 -0.41
CA ALA A 61 10.41 -3.27 -0.29
C ALA A 61 10.35 -1.91 0.42
N HIS A 62 9.32 -1.10 0.14
CA HIS A 62 9.07 0.16 0.83
C HIS A 62 8.79 -0.04 2.32
N TYR A 63 7.96 -1.04 2.66
CA TYR A 63 7.70 -1.41 4.05
C TYR A 63 9.00 -1.83 4.76
N LEU A 64 9.82 -2.65 4.12
CA LEU A 64 11.12 -3.09 4.63
C LEU A 64 12.07 -1.91 4.86
N PHE A 65 12.17 -1.01 3.88
CA PHE A 65 12.97 0.21 3.97
C PHE A 65 12.57 1.05 5.18
N ASN A 66 11.28 1.33 5.33
CA ASN A 66 10.78 2.10 6.47
C ASN A 66 10.95 1.41 7.82
N LYS A 67 11.02 0.07 7.83
CA LYS A 67 11.22 -0.72 9.06
C LYS A 67 12.68 -0.71 9.51
N TYR A 68 13.65 -0.69 8.60
CA TYR A 68 15.07 -0.90 8.92
C TYR A 68 15.99 0.30 8.63
N SER A 69 15.60 1.25 7.79
CA SER A 69 16.48 2.37 7.37
C SER A 69 16.59 3.51 8.39
N GLY A 70 15.83 3.48 9.49
CA GLY A 70 15.76 4.56 10.49
C GLY A 70 15.13 5.87 10.01
N SER A 71 14.97 6.03 8.70
CA SER A 71 14.33 7.14 8.00
C SER A 71 13.03 6.66 7.37
N LYS A 72 11.94 7.40 7.61
CA LYS A 72 10.64 7.12 6.99
C LYS A 72 10.51 7.90 5.70
N MET A 73 10.18 7.21 4.64
CA MET A 73 9.91 7.80 3.32
C MET A 73 8.50 7.44 2.87
N THR A 74 7.85 8.31 2.11
CA THR A 74 6.54 8.00 1.51
C THR A 74 6.69 6.98 0.38
N LEU A 75 5.62 6.26 0.04
CA LEU A 75 5.67 5.30 -1.08
C LEU A 75 5.97 6.00 -2.41
N TYR A 76 5.47 7.22 -2.58
CA TYR A 76 5.72 8.05 -3.76
C TYR A 76 7.22 8.36 -3.93
N ASP A 77 7.86 8.90 -2.90
CA ASP A 77 9.27 9.26 -2.95
C ASP A 77 10.16 8.03 -3.15
N PHE A 78 9.78 6.90 -2.54
CA PHE A 78 10.45 5.62 -2.75
C PHE A 78 10.41 5.20 -4.21
N ARG A 79 9.24 5.23 -4.86
CA ARG A 79 9.07 4.88 -6.27
C ARG A 79 9.89 5.79 -7.18
N ILE A 80 9.85 7.11 -6.95
CA ILE A 80 10.65 8.07 -7.72
C ILE A 80 12.14 7.79 -7.59
N ASN A 81 12.63 7.48 -6.38
CA ASN A 81 14.04 7.15 -6.16
C ASN A 81 14.46 5.86 -6.85
N VAL A 82 13.59 4.83 -6.86
CA VAL A 82 13.84 3.58 -7.59
C VAL A 82 13.96 3.87 -9.10
N VAL A 83 13.02 4.63 -9.67
CA VAL A 83 13.04 4.99 -11.10
C VAL A 83 14.26 5.83 -11.46
N LYS A 84 14.59 6.85 -10.64
CA LYS A 84 15.78 7.68 -10.83
C LYS A 84 17.06 6.84 -10.83
N LYS A 85 17.22 5.94 -9.85
CA LYS A 85 18.39 5.04 -9.79
C LYS A 85 18.43 4.10 -10.99
N PHE A 86 17.29 3.51 -11.37
CA PHE A 86 17.23 2.64 -12.54
C PHE A 86 17.65 3.36 -13.82
N ASN A 87 17.16 4.58 -14.05
CA ASN A 87 17.53 5.36 -15.23
C ASN A 87 18.99 5.84 -15.21
N ALA A 88 19.53 6.16 -14.04
CA ALA A 88 20.93 6.58 -13.90
C ALA A 88 21.94 5.46 -14.18
N THR A 89 21.59 4.20 -13.93
CA THR A 89 22.46 3.04 -14.21
C THR A 89 22.48 2.64 -15.69
N ASN A 90 21.53 3.14 -16.49
CA ASN A 90 21.43 2.84 -17.93
C ASN A 90 22.15 3.89 -18.82
N HIS A 91 22.91 4.81 -18.21
CA HIS A 91 23.88 5.70 -18.84
C HIS A 91 25.28 5.39 -18.31
#